data_AF-A0A7V4A7T9-F1
#
_entry.id   AF-A0A7V4A7T9-F1
#
_cell.length_a   1.000
_cell.length_b   1.000
_cell.length_c   1.000
_cell.angle_alpha   90.00
_cell.angle_beta   90.00
_cell.angle_gamma   90.00
#
_symmetry.space_group_name_H-M   'P 1'
#
loop_
_entity.id
_entity.type
_entity.pdbx_description
1 polymer ?
#
loop_
_entity_poly.entity_id
_entity_poly.type
_entity_poly.pdbx_seq_one_letter_code
_entity_poly.pdbx_strand_id
1 'polypeptide(L)'
;MNSTEKEMKEKARKIEELFKEWQESLKLRDREKLSKISYEILKAGEEFMKKMWHKVIPGDRLSDFAKNVLKEEDEQKEAENT
;
A
#
# COMPACT_ATOMS: atom_id res chain seq x y z
N MET A 1 0.44 -18.96 6.15
CA MET A 1 -0.25 -17.69 5.82
C MET A 1 -1.74 -17.80 6.12
N ASN A 2 -2.25 -17.00 7.06
CA ASN A 2 -3.70 -16.90 7.31
C ASN A 2 -4.37 -16.00 6.25
N SER A 3 -5.65 -16.24 5.95
CA SER A 3 -6.37 -15.58 4.83
C SER A 3 -6.35 -14.04 4.92
N THR A 4 -6.43 -13.49 6.13
CA THR A 4 -6.37 -12.05 6.41
C THR A 4 -5.04 -11.43 5.99
N GLU A 5 -3.93 -12.12 6.19
CA GLU A 5 -2.59 -11.62 5.89
C GLU A 5 -2.33 -11.55 4.38
N LYS A 6 -2.82 -12.56 3.65
CA LYS A 6 -2.79 -12.55 2.19
C LYS A 6 -3.61 -11.39 1.63
N GLU A 7 -4.81 -11.18 2.15
CA GLU A 7 -5.69 -10.07 1.72
C GLU A 7 -5.05 -8.70 2.00
N MET A 8 -4.41 -8.53 3.17
CA MET A 8 -3.73 -7.28 3.51
C MET A 8 -2.58 -6.98 2.56
N LYS A 9 -1.82 -7.99 2.15
CA LYS A 9 -0.73 -7.84 1.19
C LYS A 9 -1.23 -7.50 -0.21
N GLU A 10 -2.33 -8.11 -0.65
CA GLU A 10 -2.97 -7.74 -1.93
C GLU A 10 -3.40 -6.27 -1.93
N LYS A 11 -3.98 -5.78 -0.82
CA LYS A 11 -4.33 -4.37 -0.69
C LYS A 11 -3.11 -3.45 -0.65
N ALA A 12 -2.05 -3.84 0.07
CA ALA A 12 -0.80 -3.08 0.12
C ALA A 12 -0.13 -2.98 -1.27
N ARG A 13 -0.10 -4.07 -2.05
CA ARG A 13 0.39 -4.07 -3.44
C ARG A 13 -0.42 -3.13 -4.32
N LYS A 14 -1.74 -3.20 -4.25
CA LYS A 14 -2.62 -2.31 -5.03
C LYS A 14 -2.35 -0.84 -4.72
N ILE A 15 -2.16 -0.48 -3.44
CA ILE A 15 -1.81 0.89 -3.05
C ILE A 15 -0.45 1.28 -3.66
N GLU A 16 0.55 0.40 -3.60
CA GLU A 16 1.87 0.67 -4.18
C GLU A 16 1.82 0.88 -5.70
N GLU A 17 1.05 0.07 -6.41
CA GLU A 17 0.79 0.20 -7.85
C GLU A 17 0.13 1.53 -8.18
N LEU A 18 -0.94 1.90 -7.47
CA LEU A 18 -1.61 3.19 -7.65
C LEU A 18 -0.67 4.37 -7.40
N PHE A 19 0.21 4.28 -6.38
CA PHE A 19 1.22 5.32 -6.14
C PHE A 19 2.24 5.41 -7.29
N LYS A 20 2.67 4.29 -7.87
CA LYS A 20 3.55 4.28 -9.05
C LYS A 20 2.87 4.94 -10.25
N GLU A 21 1.64 4.54 -10.56
CA GLU A 21 0.86 5.14 -11.66
C GLU A 21 0.62 6.64 -11.44
N TRP A 22 0.38 7.06 -10.20
CA TRP A 22 0.24 8.47 -9.84
C TRP A 22 1.54 9.24 -10.10
N GLN A 23 2.69 8.70 -9.71
CA GLN A 23 4.01 9.31 -9.96
C GLN A 23 4.31 9.42 -11.46
N GLU A 24 3.97 8.41 -12.25
CA GLU A 24 4.11 8.46 -13.71
C GLU A 24 3.19 9.51 -14.33
N SER A 25 1.93 9.55 -13.90
CA SER A 25 0.95 10.54 -14.36
C SER A 25 1.38 11.96 -14.00
N LEU A 26 2.05 12.13 -12.85
CA LEU A 26 2.63 13.41 -12.42
C LEU A 26 3.75 13.87 -13.37
N LYS A 27 4.64 12.96 -13.78
CA LYS A 27 5.71 13.25 -14.76
C LYS A 27 5.12 13.65 -16.11
N LEU A 28 4.04 12.99 -16.54
CA LEU A 28 3.33 13.27 -17.78
C LEU A 28 2.41 14.50 -17.70
N ARG A 29 2.24 15.10 -16.51
CA ARG A 29 1.33 16.22 -16.24
C ARG A 29 -0.13 15.95 -16.62
N ASP A 30 -0.55 14.69 -16.59
CA ASP A 30 -1.92 14.26 -16.89
C ASP A 30 -2.84 14.53 -15.69
N ARG A 31 -3.47 15.71 -15.67
CA ARG A 31 -4.30 16.17 -14.54
C ARG A 31 -5.55 15.31 -14.34
N GLU A 32 -6.15 14.81 -15.42
CA GLU A 32 -7.35 14.00 -15.32
C GLU A 32 -7.01 12.64 -14.69
N LYS A 33 -5.94 12.01 -15.16
CA LYS A 33 -5.46 10.74 -14.62
C LYS A 33 -4.98 10.87 -13.18
N LEU A 34 -4.26 11.95 -12.84
CA LEU A 34 -3.87 12.27 -11.46
C LEU A 34 -5.08 12.32 -10.52
N SER A 35 -6.15 13.01 -10.92
CA SER A 35 -7.37 13.10 -10.11
C SER A 35 -8.02 11.73 -9.90
N LYS A 36 -8.19 10.96 -10.97
CA LYS A 36 -8.76 9.60 -10.92
C LYS A 36 -7.95 8.68 -10.01
N ILE A 37 -6.62 8.65 -10.18
CA ILE A 37 -5.75 7.79 -9.36
C ILE A 37 -5.75 8.25 -7.91
N SER A 38 -5.75 9.56 -7.64
CA SER A 38 -5.80 10.08 -6.27
C SER A 38 -7.06 9.62 -5.55
N TYR A 39 -8.22 9.61 -6.23
CA TYR A 39 -9.46 9.07 -5.68
C TYR A 39 -9.36 7.57 -5.38
N GLU A 40 -8.80 6.78 -6.29
CA GLU A 40 -8.58 5.35 -6.07
C GLU A 40 -7.61 5.06 -4.91
N ILE A 41 -6.55 5.86 -4.75
CA ILE A 41 -5.63 5.77 -3.61
C ILE A 41 -6.37 6.02 -2.30
N LEU A 42 -7.22 7.06 -2.24
CA LEU A 42 -7.99 7.36 -1.03
C LEU A 42 -8.96 6.23 -0.69
N LYS A 43 -9.68 5.70 -1.67
CA LYS A 43 -10.63 4.60 -1.49
C LYS A 43 -9.93 3.31 -1.03
N ALA A 44 -8.86 2.91 -1.71
CA ALA A 44 -8.09 1.73 -1.35
C ALA A 44 -7.41 1.91 0.02
N GLY A 45 -6.90 3.11 0.29
CA GLY A 45 -6.31 3.50 1.56
C GLY A 45 -7.29 3.40 2.71
N GLU A 46 -8.51 3.91 2.57
CA GLU A 46 -9.54 3.81 3.61
C GLU A 46 -9.84 2.35 3.98
N GLU A 47 -10.04 1.49 2.99
CA GLU A 47 -10.28 0.06 3.22
C GLU A 47 -9.11 -0.65 3.89
N PHE A 48 -7.88 -0.32 3.48
CA PHE A 48 -6.67 -0.89 4.03
C PHE A 48 -6.46 -0.45 5.48
N MET A 49 -6.63 0.85 5.74
CA MET A 49 -6.52 1.45 7.06
C MET A 49 -7.57 0.89 8.02
N LYS A 50 -8.82 0.68 7.60
CA LYS A 50 -9.86 0.04 8.45
C LYS A 50 -9.42 -1.30 9.01
N LYS A 51 -8.63 -2.07 8.28
CA LYS A 51 -8.12 -3.38 8.72
C LYS A 51 -6.85 -3.26 9.55
N MET A 52 -6.02 -2.27 9.27
CA MET A 52 -4.65 -2.18 9.78
C MET A 52 -4.39 -1.01 10.73
N TRP A 53 -5.41 -0.21 11.07
CA TRP A 53 -5.25 1.01 11.87
C TRP A 53 -4.49 0.80 13.18
N HIS A 54 -4.66 -0.37 13.81
CA HIS A 54 -3.99 -0.76 15.05
C HIS A 54 -2.47 -0.92 14.92
N LYS A 55 -1.96 -1.08 13.70
CA LYS A 55 -0.53 -1.16 13.38
C LYS A 55 0.04 0.13 12.81
N VAL A 56 -0.81 1.12 12.51
CA VAL A 56 -0.37 2.39 11.91
C VAL A 56 0.16 3.31 13.00
N ILE A 57 1.36 3.84 12.79
CA ILE A 57 1.95 4.83 13.69
C ILE A 57 1.44 6.23 13.27
N PRO A 58 1.02 7.08 14.20
CA PRO A 58 0.65 8.46 13.88
C PRO A 58 1.76 9.18 13.12
N GLY A 59 1.41 9.75 11.96
CA GLY A 59 2.37 10.41 11.07
C GLY A 59 2.91 9.54 9.93
N ASP A 60 2.64 8.23 9.94
CA ASP A 60 2.98 7.35 8.82
C ASP A 60 2.22 7.74 7.55
N ARG A 61 2.95 7.77 6.44
CA ARG A 61 2.33 7.91 5.12
C ARG A 61 1.78 6.57 4.69
N LEU A 62 0.60 6.58 4.08
CA LEU A 62 -0.04 5.38 3.54
C LEU A 62 0.90 4.58 2.62
N SER A 63 1.70 5.26 1.80
CA SER A 63 2.67 4.64 0.90
C SER A 63 3.79 3.91 1.63
N ASP A 64 4.25 4.46 2.75
CA ASP A 64 5.37 3.92 3.52
C ASP A 64 4.88 2.73 4.36
N PHE A 65 3.69 2.86 4.94
CA PHE A 65 3.03 1.78 5.64
C PHE A 65 2.75 0.58 4.71
N ALA A 66 2.23 0.82 3.50
CA ALA A 66 2.03 -0.23 2.51
C ALA A 66 3.34 -0.96 2.16
N LYS A 67 4.46 -0.24 2.01
CA LYS A 67 5.78 -0.84 1.78
C LYS A 67 6.25 -1.68 2.97
N ASN A 68 6.03 -1.22 4.19
CA ASN A 68 6.44 -1.96 5.39
C ASN A 68 5.68 -3.30 5.50
N VAL A 69 4.37 -3.30 5.23
CA VAL A 69 3.55 -4.52 5.19
C VAL A 69 4.04 -5.52 4.12
N LEU A 70 4.62 -5.02 3.03
CA LEU A 70 5.24 -5.87 2.01
C LEU A 70 6.62 -6.39 2.44
N LYS A 71 7.42 -5.58 3.16
CA LYS A 71 8.76 -5.93 3.63
C LYS A 71 8.77 -6.92 4.81
N GLU A 72 7.78 -6.87 5.69
CA GLU A 72 7.62 -7.86 6.78
C GLU A 72 7.60 -9.31 6.26
N GLU A 73 7.32 -9.53 4.96
CA GLU A 73 7.38 -10.85 4.31
C GLU A 73 8.80 -11.36 4.04
N ASP A 74 9.72 -10.48 3.67
CA ASP A 74 11.07 -10.90 3.28
C ASP A 74 11.89 -11.25 4.53
N GLU A 75 11.75 -10.48 5.61
CA GLU A 75 12.43 -10.73 6.88
C GLU A 75 11.91 -11.99 7.60
N GLN A 76 10.61 -12.30 7.53
CA GLN A 76 10.08 -13.56 8.08
C GLN A 76 10.51 -14.79 7.28
N LYS A 77 10.65 -14.69 5.95
CA LYS A 77 11.12 -15.79 5.11
C LYS A 77 12.61 -16.07 5.22
N GLU A 78 13.43 -15.05 5.50
CA GLU A 78 14.87 -15.23 5.80
C GLU A 78 15.09 -15.83 7.19
N ALA A 79 14.29 -15.42 8.19
CA ALA A 79 14.36 -15.96 9.55
C ALA A 79 13.91 -17.43 9.67
N GLU A 80 13.00 -17.91 8.81
CA GLU A 80 12.57 -19.32 8.79
C GLU A 80 13.53 -20.27 8.02
N ASN A 81 14.50 -19.72 7.27
CA ASN A 81 15.49 -20.49 6.49
C ASN A 81 16.91 -20.48 7.10
N THR A 82 17.09 -19.93 8.30
CA THR A 82 18.35 -19.90 9.08
C THR A 82 18.18 -20.69 10.38
#